data_AF-B2VCE9-F1
#
_entry.id   AF-B2VCE9-F1
#
_cell.length_a   1.000
_cell.length_b   1.000
_cell.length_c   1.000
_cell.angle_alpha   90.00
_cell.angle_beta   90.00
_cell.angle_gamma   90.00
#
_symmetry.space_group_name_H-M   'P 1'
#
loop_
_entity.id
_entity.type
_entity.pdbx_description
1 polymer ?
#
loop_
_entity_poly.entity_id
_entity_poly.type
_entity_poly.pdbx_seq_one_letter_code
_entity_poly.pdbx_strand_id
1 'polypeptide(L)'
;MNYIINKKIYFNSLKGLLNSMNNSVPMVQLSKPGARLLAELIIHSGEIMTREDLIKKVWEDHNLTPSGSNLSNHISLLRKAFLQLDMTERIIITVPKVGFRLEAEIDTYGMPHRPSGFFISKVKDLLWQWKTKS
;
A
#
# COMPACT_ATOMS: atom_id res chain seq x y z
N MET A 1 11.56 -2.10 -1.60
CA MET A 1 11.00 -2.82 -0.45
C MET A 1 9.99 -3.84 -0.98
N ASN A 2 9.79 -4.94 -0.28
CA ASN A 2 8.86 -5.98 -0.72
C ASN A 2 7.75 -6.13 0.32
N TYR A 3 6.51 -6.24 -0.15
CA TYR A 3 5.32 -6.25 0.69
C TYR A 3 4.45 -7.46 0.34
N ILE A 4 3.70 -7.94 1.33
CA ILE A 4 2.61 -8.89 1.16
C ILE A 4 1.33 -8.16 1.58
N ILE A 5 0.33 -8.16 0.69
CA ILE A 5 -0.95 -7.47 0.85
C ILE A 5 -2.03 -8.53 1.08
N ASN A 6 -2.75 -8.44 2.20
CA ASN A 6 -3.79 -9.38 2.65
C ASN A 6 -3.35 -10.86 2.58
N LYS A 7 -2.06 -11.15 2.79
CA LYS A 7 -1.46 -12.51 2.66
C LYS A 7 -1.69 -13.19 1.30
N LYS A 8 -2.15 -12.44 0.30
CA LYS A 8 -2.58 -12.95 -1.02
C LYS A 8 -1.69 -12.45 -2.15
N ILE A 9 -1.22 -11.20 -2.07
CA ILE A 9 -0.47 -10.57 -3.15
C ILE A 9 0.91 -10.15 -2.67
N TYR A 10 1.94 -10.56 -3.39
CA TYR A 10 3.30 -10.06 -3.24
C TYR A 10 3.53 -8.85 -4.13
N PHE A 11 4.11 -7.79 -3.58
CA PHE A 11 4.48 -6.57 -4.29
C PHE A 11 5.96 -6.26 -4.12
N ASN A 12 6.69 -6.15 -5.23
CA ASN A 12 8.05 -5.62 -5.26
C ASN A 12 8.03 -4.15 -5.69
N SER A 13 8.29 -3.24 -4.75
CA SER A 13 8.18 -1.81 -5.00
C SER A 13 9.26 -1.24 -5.92
N LEU A 14 10.41 -1.90 -6.01
CA LEU A 14 11.53 -1.45 -6.85
C LEU A 14 11.30 -1.82 -8.31
N LYS A 15 10.82 -3.04 -8.55
CA LYS A 15 10.52 -3.55 -9.90
C LYS A 15 9.12 -3.15 -10.36
N GLY A 16 8.22 -2.76 -9.46
CA GLY A 16 6.82 -2.49 -9.78
C GLY A 16 6.03 -3.75 -10.15
N LEU A 17 6.42 -4.90 -9.60
CA LEU A 17 5.81 -6.19 -9.92
C LEU A 17 4.84 -6.62 -8.84
N LEU A 18 3.63 -6.99 -9.24
CA LEU A 18 2.62 -7.63 -8.40
C LEU A 18 2.47 -9.09 -8.83
N ASN A 19 2.43 -9.99 -7.85
CA ASN A 19 2.22 -11.41 -8.08
C ASN A 19 1.23 -11.98 -7.06
N SER A 20 0.39 -12.92 -7.47
CA SER A 20 -0.40 -13.70 -6.53
C SER A 20 0.50 -14.70 -5.81
N MET A 21 0.31 -14.89 -4.50
CA MET A 21 1.12 -15.79 -3.67
C MET A 21 0.96 -17.27 -4.06
N ASN A 22 -0.18 -17.64 -4.65
CA ASN A 22 -0.45 -18.98 -5.15
C ASN A 22 -0.01 -19.18 -6.62
N ASN A 23 0.52 -18.14 -7.27
CA ASN A 23 0.85 -18.11 -8.70
C ASN A 23 -0.30 -18.61 -9.62
N SER A 24 -1.56 -18.47 -9.20
CA SER A 24 -2.73 -18.93 -9.98
C SER A 24 -2.97 -18.11 -11.24
N VAL A 25 -2.45 -16.88 -11.25
CA VAL A 25 -2.67 -15.87 -12.28
C VAL A 25 -1.35 -15.21 -12.67
N PRO A 26 -1.24 -14.69 -13.91
CA PRO A 26 -0.04 -14.01 -14.35
C PRO A 26 0.31 -12.80 -13.49
N MET A 27 1.61 -12.55 -13.34
CA MET A 27 2.10 -11.34 -12.67
C MET A 27 1.69 -10.06 -13.42
N VAL A 28 1.47 -8.97 -12.69
CA VAL A 28 1.11 -7.67 -13.25
C VAL A 28 2.27 -6.69 -13.05
N GLN A 29 2.72 -6.06 -14.14
CA GLN A 29 3.76 -5.03 -14.12
C GLN A 29 3.12 -3.64 -14.08
N LEU A 30 3.43 -2.87 -13.04
CA LEU A 30 3.02 -1.48 -12.89
C LEU A 30 3.99 -0.54 -13.61
N SER A 31 3.49 0.62 -14.01
CA SER A 31 4.32 1.75 -14.40
C SER A 31 5.13 2.28 -13.20
N LYS A 32 6.24 2.98 -13.44
CA LYS A 32 7.03 3.63 -12.37
C LYS A 32 6.17 4.49 -11.41
N PRO A 33 5.34 5.44 -11.89
CA PRO A 33 4.46 6.20 -11.00
C PRO A 33 3.39 5.33 -10.33
N GLY A 34 2.87 4.29 -10.99
CA GLY A 34 1.92 3.35 -10.38
C GLY A 34 2.53 2.57 -9.22
N ALA A 35 3.78 2.10 -9.37
CA ALA A 35 4.52 1.41 -8.32
C ALA A 35 4.81 2.33 -7.12
N ARG A 36 5.21 3.58 -7.38
CA ARG A 36 5.40 4.59 -6.33
C ARG A 36 4.09 4.91 -5.60
N LEU A 37 3.01 5.13 -6.35
CA LEU A 37 1.69 5.39 -5.77
C LEU A 37 1.24 4.25 -4.84
N LEU A 38 1.40 3.00 -5.29
CA LEU A 38 1.06 1.86 -4.45
C LEU A 38 1.97 1.78 -3.22
N ALA A 39 3.26 2.06 -3.35
CA ALA A 39 4.18 2.07 -2.22
C ALA A 39 3.79 3.13 -1.16
N GLU A 40 3.46 4.35 -1.58
CA GLU A 40 2.97 5.41 -0.66
C GLU A 40 1.69 5.00 0.05
N LEU A 41 0.72 4.41 -0.68
CA LEU A 41 -0.52 3.92 -0.10
C LEU A 41 -0.29 2.77 0.90
N ILE A 42 0.71 1.91 0.66
CA ILE A 42 1.08 0.81 1.57
C ILE A 42 1.75 1.33 2.83
N ILE A 43 2.69 2.27 2.69
CA ILE A 43 3.40 2.89 3.83
C ILE A 43 2.40 3.57 4.77
N HIS A 44 1.37 4.20 4.20
CA HIS A 44 0.29 4.88 4.92
C HIS A 44 -1.01 4.06 4.96
N SER A 45 -0.91 2.73 5.02
CA SER A 45 -2.11 1.88 5.04
C SER A 45 -2.96 2.18 6.28
N GLY A 46 -4.28 2.29 6.08
CA GLY A 46 -5.23 2.72 7.10
C GLY A 46 -5.38 4.25 7.24
N GLU A 47 -4.45 5.04 6.71
CA GLU A 47 -4.52 6.50 6.74
C GLU A 47 -5.17 7.07 5.46
N ILE A 48 -5.76 8.26 5.56
CA ILE A 48 -6.29 8.97 4.40
C ILE A 48 -5.17 9.82 3.81
N MET A 49 -4.77 9.50 2.60
CA MET A 49 -3.81 10.26 1.81
C MET A 49 -4.56 11.27 0.94
N THR A 50 -4.23 12.57 1.08
CA THR A 50 -4.85 13.62 0.26
C THR A 50 -4.42 13.51 -1.19
N ARG A 51 -5.18 14.13 -2.11
CA ARG A 51 -4.83 14.12 -3.53
C ARG A 51 -3.53 14.88 -3.76
N GLU A 52 -3.38 16.00 -3.07
CA GLU A 52 -2.25 16.92 -3.13
C GLU A 52 -0.97 16.22 -2.65
N ASP A 53 -1.02 15.52 -1.51
CA ASP A 53 0.13 14.76 -0.98
C ASP A 53 0.56 13.65 -1.94
N LEU A 54 -0.39 12.89 -2.49
CA LEU A 54 -0.09 11.81 -3.44
C LEU A 54 0.51 12.36 -4.74
N ILE A 55 -0.04 13.47 -5.24
CA ILE A 55 0.47 14.16 -6.43
C ILE A 55 1.91 14.60 -6.21
N LYS A 56 2.18 15.26 -5.08
CA LYS A 56 3.51 15.72 -4.71
C LYS A 56 4.52 14.58 -4.60
N LYS A 57 4.25 13.60 -3.73
CA LYS A 57 5.19 12.50 -3.43
C LYS A 57 5.48 11.59 -4.62
N VAL A 58 4.50 11.33 -5.49
CA VAL A 58 4.64 10.35 -6.57
C VAL A 58 5.18 10.97 -7.87
N TRP A 59 4.91 12.27 -8.09
CA TRP A 59 5.27 12.99 -9.31
C TRP A 59 6.19 14.19 -9.06
N GLU A 60 5.78 15.18 -8.28
CA GLU A 60 6.51 16.46 -8.16
C GLU A 60 7.90 16.30 -7.52
N ASP A 61 7.99 15.49 -6.46
CA ASP A 61 9.26 15.13 -5.79
C ASP A 61 10.21 14.34 -6.73
N HIS A 62 9.68 13.86 -7.86
CA HIS A 62 10.41 13.18 -8.91
C HIS A 62 10.54 14.03 -10.20
N ASN A 63 10.34 15.35 -10.11
CA ASN A 63 10.41 16.30 -11.23
C ASN A 63 9.48 15.96 -12.40
N LEU A 64 8.35 15.30 -12.11
CA LEU A 64 7.30 15.04 -13.09
C LEU A 64 6.15 16.02 -12.86
N THR A 65 5.54 16.51 -13.92
CA THR A 65 4.34 17.35 -13.82
C THR A 65 3.09 16.46 -13.89
N PRO A 66 2.34 16.31 -12.80
CA PRO A 66 1.09 15.57 -12.81
C PRO A 66 -0.05 16.41 -13.40
N SER A 67 -1.03 15.74 -14.00
CA SER A 67 -2.37 16.29 -14.18
C SER A 67 -3.31 15.66 -13.15
N GLY A 68 -4.37 16.37 -12.73
CA GLY A 68 -5.35 15.82 -11.77
C GLY A 68 -6.04 14.53 -12.25
N SER A 69 -6.11 14.31 -13.57
CA SER A 69 -6.61 13.08 -14.20
C SER A 69 -5.62 11.91 -14.08
N ASN A 70 -4.30 12.17 -14.01
CA ASN A 70 -3.29 11.11 -13.88
C ASN A 70 -3.44 10.32 -12.57
N LEU A 71 -3.73 10.96 -11.44
CA LEU A 71 -3.91 10.26 -10.16
C LEU A 71 -5.11 9.30 -10.22
N SER A 72 -6.28 9.79 -10.65
CA SER A 72 -7.49 8.97 -10.76
C SER A 72 -7.31 7.80 -11.75
N ASN A 73 -6.60 8.02 -12.86
CA ASN A 73 -6.26 6.97 -13.82
C ASN A 73 -5.37 5.90 -13.17
N HIS A 74 -4.32 6.29 -12.45
CA HIS A 74 -3.43 5.33 -11.78
C HIS A 74 -4.15 4.56 -10.67
N ILE A 75 -5.01 5.21 -9.87
CA ILE A 75 -5.85 4.52 -8.89
C ILE A 75 -6.76 3.47 -9.57
N SER A 76 -7.34 3.82 -10.73
CA SER A 76 -8.19 2.88 -11.48
C SER A 76 -7.38 1.70 -12.04
N LEU A 77 -6.15 1.94 -12.51
CA LEU A 77 -5.24 0.89 -12.95
C LEU A 77 -4.81 -0.02 -11.79
N LEU A 78 -4.52 0.54 -10.61
CA LEU A 78 -4.20 -0.25 -9.42
C LEU A 78 -5.37 -1.16 -9.02
N ARG A 79 -6.60 -0.62 -8.99
CA ARG A 79 -7.80 -1.43 -8.70
C ARG A 79 -7.97 -2.57 -9.70
N LYS A 80 -7.75 -2.31 -11.00
CA LYS A 80 -7.78 -3.35 -12.04
C LYS A 80 -6.69 -4.41 -11.82
N ALA A 81 -5.48 -4.00 -11.48
CA ALA A 81 -4.37 -4.91 -11.18
C ALA A 81 -4.69 -5.83 -10.00
N PHE A 82 -5.32 -5.32 -8.94
CA PHE A 82 -5.78 -6.17 -7.83
C PHE A 82 -6.85 -7.16 -8.24
N LEU A 83 -7.83 -6.73 -9.03
CA LEU A 83 -8.88 -7.63 -9.54
C LEU A 83 -8.30 -8.73 -10.46
N GLN A 84 -7.29 -8.41 -11.27
CA GLN A 84 -6.57 -9.41 -12.09
C GLN A 84 -5.81 -10.43 -11.26
N LEU A 85 -5.48 -10.08 -10.01
CA LEU A 85 -4.80 -10.94 -9.04
C LEU A 85 -5.78 -11.62 -8.08
N ASP A 86 -7.03 -11.80 -8.51
CA ASP A 86 -8.14 -12.40 -7.75
C ASP A 86 -8.47 -11.72 -6.41
N MET A 87 -8.02 -10.47 -6.22
CA MET A 87 -8.37 -9.67 -5.06
C MET A 87 -9.66 -8.90 -5.32
N THR A 88 -10.78 -9.55 -4.98
CA THR A 88 -12.14 -9.02 -5.14
C THR A 88 -12.53 -8.01 -4.06
N GLU A 89 -11.82 -8.00 -2.94
CA GLU A 89 -11.98 -7.03 -1.86
C GLU A 89 -11.60 -5.63 -2.34
N ARG A 90 -12.42 -4.63 -2.00
CA ARG A 90 -12.16 -3.24 -2.38
C ARG A 90 -11.11 -2.65 -1.43
N ILE A 91 -9.83 -2.86 -1.72
CA ILE A 91 -8.74 -2.42 -0.82
C ILE A 91 -8.34 -0.95 -0.97
N ILE A 92 -8.50 -0.33 -2.15
CA ILE A 92 -8.28 1.12 -2.32
C ILE A 92 -9.64 1.83 -2.23
N ILE A 93 -9.88 2.55 -1.13
CA ILE A 93 -11.08 3.32 -0.86
C ILE A 93 -10.91 4.77 -1.34
N THR A 94 -11.91 5.29 -2.05
CA THR A 94 -11.99 6.73 -2.37
C THR A 94 -12.67 7.44 -1.22
N VAL A 95 -12.05 8.49 -0.68
CA VAL A 95 -12.66 9.42 0.26
C VAL A 95 -13.08 10.68 -0.51
N PRO A 96 -14.38 10.90 -0.78
CA PRO A 96 -14.83 12.02 -1.60
C PRO A 96 -14.30 13.36 -1.11
N LYS A 97 -13.88 14.22 -2.03
CA LYS A 97 -13.31 15.55 -1.77
C LYS A 97 -12.01 15.59 -0.95
N VAL A 98 -11.48 14.43 -0.52
CA VAL A 98 -10.26 14.36 0.31
C VAL A 98 -9.15 13.62 -0.41
N GLY A 99 -9.37 12.36 -0.80
CA GLY A 99 -8.29 11.54 -1.34
C GLY A 99 -8.57 10.04 -1.32
N PHE A 100 -7.58 9.26 -0.92
CA PHE A 100 -7.63 7.80 -0.98
C PHE A 100 -7.06 7.16 0.28
N ARG A 101 -7.55 5.96 0.61
CA ARG A 101 -7.04 5.14 1.71
C ARG A 101 -6.86 3.70 1.22
N LEU A 102 -5.77 3.07 1.63
CA LEU A 102 -5.58 1.63 1.45
C LEU A 102 -6.00 0.90 2.72
N GLU A 103 -7.03 0.06 2.63
CA GLU A 103 -7.47 -0.85 3.68
C GLU A 103 -6.98 -2.27 3.35
N ALA A 104 -5.83 -2.61 3.90
CA ALA A 104 -5.22 -3.92 3.73
C ALA A 104 -4.33 -4.28 4.93
N GLU A 105 -4.19 -5.58 5.21
CA GLU A 105 -3.13 -6.10 6.07
C GLU A 105 -1.82 -6.12 5.27
N ILE A 106 -0.80 -5.44 5.78
CA ILE A 106 0.50 -5.31 5.13
C ILE A 106 1.57 -6.01 5.96
N ASP A 107 2.18 -7.05 5.39
CA ASP A 107 3.42 -7.63 5.90
C ASP A 107 4.59 -7.19 5.00
N THR A 108 5.78 -7.05 5.56
CA THR A 108 7.00 -6.81 4.77
C THR A 108 7.77 -8.11 4.60
N TYR A 109 8.17 -8.36 3.37
CA TYR A 109 8.95 -9.54 3.02
C TYR A 109 10.45 -9.24 3.13
N GLY A 110 11.12 -9.88 4.09
CA GLY A 110 12.58 -9.79 4.27
C GLY A 110 13.10 -8.67 5.19
N MET A 111 12.21 -7.89 5.83
CA MET A 111 12.49 -7.02 7.00
C MET A 111 11.19 -6.88 7.82
N PRO A 112 11.21 -6.58 9.13
CA PRO A 112 9.99 -6.30 9.89
C PRO A 112 9.40 -4.92 9.51
N HIS A 113 8.11 -4.88 9.21
CA HIS A 113 7.37 -3.67 8.88
C HIS A 113 7.23 -2.88 10.18
N ARG A 114 7.57 -1.59 10.16
CA ARG A 114 7.29 -0.69 11.27
C ARG A 114 6.04 0.11 10.88
N PRO A 115 4.81 -0.35 11.19
CA PRO A 115 3.60 0.38 10.86
C PRO A 115 3.61 1.71 11.60
N SER A 116 3.63 2.83 10.86
CA SER A 116 3.26 4.14 11.40
C SER A 116 1.78 4.07 11.77
N GLY A 117 1.49 4.01 13.07
CA GLY A 117 0.12 3.96 13.59
C GLY A 117 -0.22 2.84 14.58
N PHE A 118 0.74 2.01 15.01
CA PHE A 118 0.49 1.03 16.08
C PHE A 118 0.16 1.77 17.39
N PHE A 119 -1.13 1.86 17.74
CA PHE A 119 -1.61 2.40 19.00
C PHE A 119 -0.85 1.74 20.17
N ILE A 120 -0.27 2.57 21.04
CA ILE A 120 0.62 2.22 22.16
C ILE A 120 -0.02 1.27 23.20
N SER A 121 -1.31 0.96 23.11
CA SER A 121 -2.02 0.10 24.07
C SER A 121 -1.43 -1.32 24.11
N LYS A 122 -1.22 -1.96 22.96
CA LYS A 122 -0.83 -3.39 22.93
C LYS A 122 0.63 -3.64 23.30
N VAL A 123 1.50 -2.65 23.13
CA VAL A 123 2.92 -2.74 23.54
C VAL A 123 3.07 -2.62 25.06
N LYS A 124 2.24 -1.79 25.72
CA LYS A 124 2.22 -1.74 27.19
C LYS A 124 1.74 -3.06 27.80
N ASP A 125 0.73 -3.69 27.23
CA ASP A 125 0.23 -4.99 27.71
C ASP A 125 1.27 -6.10 27.58
N LEU A 126 2.03 -6.10 26.49
CA LEU A 126 3.14 -7.04 26.28
C LEU A 126 4.33 -6.76 27.22
N LEU A 127 4.65 -5.49 27.49
CA LEU A 127 5.70 -5.11 28.44
C LEU A 127 5.31 -5.38 29.90
N TRP A 128 4.02 -5.28 30.25
CA TRP A 128 3.52 -5.61 31.59
C TRP A 128 3.57 -7.13 31.84
N GLN A 129 3.21 -7.94 30.85
CA GLN A 129 3.27 -9.42 30.95
C GLN A 129 4.71 -9.95 31.08
N TRP A 130 5.71 -9.24 30.56
CA TRP A 130 7.12 -9.64 30.70
C TRP A 130 7.70 -9.30 32.09
N LYS A 131 7.24 -8.20 32.71
CA LYS A 131 7.71 -7.76 34.04
C LYS A 131 7.15 -8.56 35.22
N THR A 132 6.08 -9.33 35.03
CA THR A 132 5.43 -10.11 36.10
C THR A 132 5.82 -11.59 36.09
N LYS A 133 6.67 -12.00 35.13
CA LYS A 133 7.18 -13.38 34.98
C LYS A 133 8.67 -13.51 35.29
N SER A 134 9.30 -12.48 35.84
CA SER A 134 10.69 -12.51 36.32
C SER A 134 10.76 -12.07 37.78
#